data_AF-A0A9P0KX16-F1
#
_entry.id   AF-A0A9P0KX16-F1
#
_cell.length_a   1.000
_cell.length_b   1.000
_cell.length_c   1.000
_cell.angle_alpha   90.00
_cell.angle_beta   90.00
_cell.angle_gamma   90.00
#
_symmetry.space_group_name_H-M   'P 1'
#
loop_
_entity.id
_entity.type
_entity.pdbx_description
1 polymer ?
#
loop_
_entity_poly.entity_id
_entity_poly.type
_entity_poly.pdbx_seq_one_letter_code
_entity_poly.pdbx_strand_id
1 'polypeptide(L)'
;MNLLKSSHKKFGEETENIEDETEIASTETQPLRDPKSKKRQTILLSATLTKGIAELADFTMKGHTYIDASDEFTSNFSHDVMIIPNTVQQKFVITHVKHRLFTLSAMLLSLTKKCSKMFVFMGTSAMVDFHYELFTNFLAKMPVNRGKMKSGDVLVLEGMEDESDDEEEILDVEFFKLHGSMEHSARKEVFKGFREVKKGILLCTDVVARGIDVPTADCIVQYNGPLKIEDYLHRVGRTGRAGKSGFSYIFLTHEEQDFVAMMEEHKVYLKQEDADSHLTELSVVMEEEDTQKAAIALQKHYENAISNSKDLHKMACVAYCSWSRFYNTFSSKLRKIFDFKQVNLGHYVTSFGLKETPTHVAKIVRGQVAKTEPQKLNRKLATHEDEEKKQRQPQKKKVKSVSLSTSEFSSGLPFKKKRKKKLDI
;
A
#
# COMPACT_ATOMS: atom_id res chain seq x y z
N MET A 1 -35.40 30.96 63.02
CA MET A 1 -36.05 29.66 63.29
C MET A 1 -34.99 28.58 63.13
N ASN A 2 -34.18 28.39 64.16
CA ASN A 2 -34.30 27.33 65.18
C ASN A 2 -33.87 25.95 64.67
N LEU A 3 -32.59 25.63 64.91
CA LEU A 3 -32.14 24.30 65.32
C LEU A 3 -31.24 24.49 66.56
N LEU A 4 -31.54 23.73 67.61
CA LEU A 4 -31.06 23.90 68.98
C LEU A 4 -30.10 22.76 69.38
N LYS A 5 -29.24 23.08 70.36
CA LYS A 5 -28.33 22.26 71.21
C LYS A 5 -26.86 22.30 70.77
N SER A 6 -26.02 23.16 71.36
CA SER A 6 -25.45 23.24 72.73
C SER A 6 -24.19 22.40 72.93
N SER A 7 -23.03 23.05 73.09
CA SER A 7 -22.12 22.87 74.24
C SER A 7 -20.97 23.87 74.20
N HIS A 8 -20.70 24.45 75.37
CA HIS A 8 -19.69 25.46 75.68
C HIS A 8 -18.26 24.90 75.69
N LYS A 9 -17.29 25.70 75.21
CA LYS A 9 -16.06 26.04 75.98
C LYS A 9 -15.37 27.29 75.39
N LYS A 10 -14.94 28.18 76.29
CA LYS A 10 -14.28 29.48 76.04
C LYS A 10 -12.75 29.35 75.96
N PHE A 11 -12.16 30.44 75.46
CA PHE A 11 -10.85 31.07 75.75
C PHE A 11 -9.70 30.88 74.76
N GLY A 12 -9.14 32.03 74.35
CA GLY A 12 -7.82 32.17 73.75
C GLY A 12 -7.77 33.22 72.62
N GLU A 13 -7.74 34.51 72.97
CA GLU A 13 -7.19 35.55 72.08
C GLU A 13 -5.68 35.31 71.94
N GLU A 14 -5.13 35.46 70.74
CA GLU A 14 -3.83 36.12 70.58
C GLU A 14 -3.69 36.62 69.13
N THR A 15 -3.48 37.92 69.05
CA THR A 15 -3.28 38.76 67.88
C THR A 15 -1.83 38.71 67.45
N GLU A 16 -1.54 38.47 66.17
CA GLU A 16 -0.33 39.02 65.54
C GLU A 16 -0.68 39.60 64.17
N ASN A 17 -0.64 40.93 64.11
CA ASN A 17 -0.54 41.71 62.89
C ASN A 17 0.88 41.57 62.34
N ILE A 18 1.04 41.14 61.09
CA ILE A 18 2.20 41.52 60.29
C ILE A 18 1.68 42.00 58.92
N GLU A 19 2.15 43.19 58.61
CA GLU A 19 1.85 44.12 57.52
C GLU A 19 1.75 43.50 56.13
N ASP A 20 0.76 44.03 55.39
CA ASP A 20 0.39 43.72 54.02
C ASP A 20 0.81 44.92 53.15
N GLU A 21 1.83 44.78 52.31
CA GLU A 21 2.11 45.69 51.18
C GLU A 21 2.43 44.87 49.92
N THR A 22 1.37 44.54 49.20
CA THR A 22 1.18 44.67 47.74
C THR A 22 2.37 44.40 46.80
N GLU A 23 2.26 43.31 46.02
CA GLU A 23 2.70 43.33 44.61
C GLU A 23 1.77 42.50 43.69
N ILE A 24 0.82 43.24 43.08
CA ILE A 24 0.34 43.18 41.70
C ILE A 24 0.00 41.80 41.11
N ALA A 25 -1.32 41.58 41.02
CA ALA A 25 -1.96 40.58 40.17
C ALA A 25 -1.65 40.79 38.68
N SER A 26 -1.21 39.73 38.01
CA SER A 26 -1.45 39.51 36.58
C SER A 26 -2.46 38.37 36.43
N THR A 27 -3.69 38.76 36.13
CA THR A 27 -4.84 37.91 35.83
C THR A 27 -4.56 37.06 34.58
N GLU A 28 -4.08 35.82 34.76
CA GLU A 28 -4.31 34.76 33.79
C GLU A 28 -5.72 34.20 34.02
N THR A 29 -6.69 34.67 33.23
CA THR A 29 -8.00 34.04 33.11
C THR A 29 -7.82 32.59 32.64
N GLN A 30 -7.76 31.64 33.56
CA GLN A 30 -7.92 30.23 33.23
C GLN A 30 -9.34 30.02 32.68
N PRO A 31 -9.51 29.33 31.54
CA PRO A 31 -10.84 29.05 31.04
C PRO A 31 -11.57 28.17 32.06
N LEU A 32 -12.77 28.61 32.46
CA LEU A 32 -13.70 27.89 33.32
C LEU A 32 -13.82 26.43 32.85
N ARG A 33 -13.16 25.51 33.56
CA ARG A 33 -13.32 24.07 33.34
C ARG A 33 -14.71 23.67 33.82
N ASP A 34 -15.53 23.25 32.86
CA ASP A 34 -16.87 22.71 33.11
C ASP A 34 -16.79 21.53 34.10
N PRO A 35 -17.46 21.59 35.28
CA PRO A 35 -17.38 20.56 36.33
C PRO A 35 -17.94 19.19 35.91
N LYS A 36 -18.59 19.09 34.74
CA LYS A 36 -19.12 17.83 34.16
C LYS A 36 -18.25 17.26 33.04
N SER A 37 -17.04 17.76 32.84
CA SER A 37 -16.10 17.20 31.87
C SER A 37 -15.66 15.78 32.27
N LYS A 38 -16.35 14.75 31.76
CA LYS A 38 -15.89 13.35 31.85
C LYS A 38 -14.40 13.29 31.49
N LYS A 39 -13.56 12.76 32.40
CA LYS A 39 -12.12 12.55 32.12
C LYS A 39 -11.99 11.73 30.84
N ARG A 40 -11.36 12.30 29.81
CA ARG A 40 -11.11 11.62 28.53
C ARG A 40 -10.14 10.46 28.77
N GLN A 41 -10.60 9.24 28.51
CA GLN A 41 -9.73 8.07 28.44
C GLN A 41 -9.20 7.95 27.01
N THR A 42 -7.88 7.82 26.86
CA THR A 42 -7.23 7.61 25.57
C THR A 42 -6.80 6.15 25.49
N ILE A 43 -7.13 5.50 24.37
CA ILE A 43 -6.70 4.13 24.07
C ILE A 43 -5.99 4.18 22.72
N LEU A 44 -4.77 3.65 22.67
CA LEU A 44 -4.02 3.48 21.43
C LEU A 44 -4.08 2.00 21.04
N LEU A 45 -4.60 1.72 19.85
CA LEU A 45 -4.73 0.37 19.31
C LEU A 45 -3.82 0.24 18.09
N SER A 46 -3.01 -0.81 18.07
CA SER A 46 -2.18 -1.15 16.92
C SER A 46 -2.10 -2.66 16.76
N ALA A 47 -2.07 -3.12 15.50
CA ALA A 47 -1.77 -4.51 15.19
C ALA A 47 -0.29 -4.85 15.38
N THR A 48 0.57 -3.84 15.44
CA THR A 48 2.02 -3.96 15.66
C THR A 48 2.47 -3.06 16.80
N LEU A 49 3.19 -3.61 17.77
CA LEU A 49 3.79 -2.88 18.88
C LEU A 49 5.27 -2.67 18.60
N THR A 50 5.58 -1.67 17.77
CA THR A 50 6.98 -1.27 17.53
C THR A 50 7.47 -0.37 18.64
N LYS A 51 8.79 -0.34 18.86
CA LYS A 51 9.42 0.57 19.84
C LYS A 51 9.02 2.04 19.63
N GLY A 52 8.89 2.48 18.38
CA GLY A 52 8.46 3.84 18.07
C GLY A 52 7.01 4.14 18.48
N ILE A 53 6.11 3.15 18.45
CA ILE A 53 4.74 3.31 18.93
C ILE A 53 4.72 3.39 20.45
N ALA A 54 5.58 2.63 21.14
CA ALA A 54 5.76 2.74 22.58
C ALA A 54 6.30 4.13 22.98
N GLU A 55 7.39 4.59 22.36
CA GLU A 55 7.94 5.93 22.61
C GLU A 55 6.91 7.04 22.33
N LEU A 56 6.05 6.86 21.31
CA LEU A 56 4.96 7.79 21.03
C LEU A 56 3.87 7.76 22.10
N ALA A 57 3.51 6.58 22.62
CA ALA A 57 2.56 6.45 23.71
C ALA A 57 3.11 7.11 24.98
N ASP A 58 4.38 6.89 25.31
CA ASP A 58 5.07 7.52 26.44
C ASP A 58 5.06 9.05 26.34
N PHE A 59 5.18 9.60 25.12
CA PHE A 59 5.14 11.04 24.90
C PHE A 59 3.72 11.63 24.92
N THR A 60 2.72 10.89 24.45
CA THR A 60 1.37 11.43 24.18
C THR A 60 0.33 11.07 25.23
N MET A 61 0.54 10.01 26.00
CA MET A 61 -0.40 9.49 26.99
C MET A 61 0.14 9.64 28.41
N LYS A 62 -0.74 9.85 29.39
CA LYS A 62 -0.36 9.99 30.81
C LYS A 62 -0.72 8.73 31.58
N GLY A 63 0.26 8.09 32.22
CA GLY A 63 0.05 6.91 33.07
C GLY A 63 -0.61 5.74 32.34
N HIS A 64 -0.20 5.49 31.09
CA HIS A 64 -0.77 4.40 30.28
C HIS A 64 -0.19 3.05 30.68
N THR A 65 -0.95 1.99 30.44
CA THR A 65 -0.52 0.61 30.62
C THR A 65 -0.41 -0.05 29.26
N TYR A 66 0.68 -0.79 29.04
CA TYR A 66 0.82 -1.63 27.85
C TYR A 66 0.08 -2.94 28.07
N ILE A 67 -0.82 -3.27 27.15
CA ILE A 67 -1.49 -4.56 27.09
C ILE A 67 -1.04 -5.21 25.79
N ASP A 68 -0.26 -6.28 25.89
CA ASP A 68 0.08 -7.14 24.77
C ASP A 68 -0.81 -8.38 24.82
N ALA A 69 -1.42 -8.71 23.69
CA ALA A 69 -2.26 -9.90 23.54
C ALA A 69 -1.47 -11.12 23.05
N SER A 70 -0.14 -11.00 22.94
CA SER A 70 0.77 -12.09 22.65
C SER A 70 0.91 -13.04 23.86
N ASP A 71 1.06 -14.34 23.61
CA ASP A 71 1.23 -15.34 24.68
C ASP A 71 2.52 -15.09 25.50
N GLU A 72 2.61 -15.59 26.74
CA GLU A 72 3.81 -15.47 27.61
C GLU A 72 5.10 -16.01 26.95
N PHE A 73 4.96 -16.87 25.94
CA PHE A 73 6.10 -17.39 25.17
C PHE A 73 6.65 -16.34 24.18
N THR A 74 5.79 -15.46 23.65
CA THR A 74 6.16 -14.38 22.74
C THR A 74 6.62 -13.12 23.45
N SER A 75 6.24 -12.91 24.72
CA SER A 75 6.69 -11.77 25.53
C SER A 75 8.18 -11.79 25.88
N ASN A 76 8.83 -12.95 25.81
CA ASN A 76 10.29 -13.09 25.99
C ASN A 76 11.10 -12.77 24.73
N PHE A 77 10.44 -12.60 23.58
CA PHE A 77 11.10 -12.23 22.33
C PHE A 77 11.09 -10.72 22.12
N SER A 78 12.07 -10.22 21.38
CA SER A 78 12.22 -8.81 21.04
C SER A 78 10.95 -8.22 20.39
N HIS A 79 10.80 -6.90 20.42
CA HIS A 79 9.74 -6.12 19.73
C HIS A 79 9.65 -6.34 18.20
N ASP A 80 10.43 -7.28 17.65
CA ASP A 80 10.48 -7.61 16.23
C ASP A 80 9.62 -8.83 15.85
N VAL A 81 9.00 -9.53 16.81
CA VAL A 81 8.10 -10.66 16.48
C VAL A 81 6.78 -10.15 15.89
N MET A 82 6.37 -10.73 14.76
CA MET A 82 5.10 -10.43 14.10
C MET A 82 4.06 -11.51 14.35
N ILE A 83 2.85 -11.10 14.72
CA ILE A 83 1.73 -12.00 15.01
C ILE A 83 0.83 -12.08 13.78
N ILE A 84 0.78 -13.24 13.15
CA ILE A 84 -0.13 -13.56 12.04
C ILE A 84 -1.00 -14.73 12.48
N PRO A 85 -2.33 -14.69 12.27
CA PRO A 85 -3.18 -15.82 12.58
C PRO A 85 -2.71 -17.10 11.86
N ASN A 86 -2.63 -18.22 12.59
CA ASN A 86 -2.25 -19.53 12.03
C ASN A 86 -3.21 -20.02 10.93
N THR A 87 -4.40 -19.42 10.82
CA THR A 87 -5.38 -19.70 9.77
C THR A 87 -4.96 -19.15 8.41
N VAL A 88 -3.94 -18.28 8.35
CA VAL A 88 -3.45 -17.70 7.08
C VAL A 88 -2.25 -18.49 6.57
N GLN A 89 -2.42 -19.13 5.41
CA GLN A 89 -1.33 -19.79 4.70
C GLN A 89 -0.53 -18.75 3.91
N GLN A 90 0.74 -18.61 4.27
CA GLN A 90 1.64 -17.63 3.67
C GLN A 90 2.59 -18.32 2.70
N LYS A 91 2.63 -17.82 1.47
CA LYS A 91 3.37 -18.40 0.36
C LYS A 91 4.20 -17.32 -0.35
N PHE A 92 5.30 -17.73 -0.95
CA PHE A 92 6.07 -16.88 -1.85
C PHE A 92 6.25 -17.58 -3.19
N VAL A 93 6.26 -16.78 -4.26
CA VAL A 93 6.47 -17.25 -5.63
C VAL A 93 7.73 -16.58 -6.14
N ILE A 94 8.72 -17.39 -6.52
CA ILE A 94 9.91 -16.91 -7.22
C ILE A 94 9.59 -16.91 -8.71
N THR A 95 9.71 -15.75 -9.36
CA THR A 95 9.53 -15.65 -10.81
C THR A 95 10.57 -14.73 -11.43
N HIS A 96 10.95 -15.05 -12.66
CA HIS A 96 11.84 -14.20 -13.43
C HIS A 96 11.13 -12.87 -13.76
N VAL A 97 11.86 -11.75 -13.72
CA VAL A 97 11.27 -10.41 -13.88
C VAL A 97 10.37 -10.29 -15.13
N LYS A 98 10.88 -10.70 -16.29
CA LYS A 98 10.14 -10.69 -17.57
C LYS A 98 8.84 -11.49 -17.56
N HIS A 99 8.69 -12.45 -16.64
CA HIS A 99 7.54 -13.35 -16.58
C HIS A 99 6.43 -12.86 -15.63
N ARG A 100 6.73 -11.86 -14.80
CA ARG A 100 5.83 -11.42 -13.71
C ARG A 100 4.42 -11.06 -14.18
N LEU A 101 4.25 -10.53 -15.39
CA LEU A 101 2.94 -10.09 -15.89
C LEU A 101 2.01 -11.27 -16.21
N PHE A 102 2.49 -12.22 -17.02
CA PHE A 102 1.71 -13.42 -17.32
C PHE A 102 1.59 -14.35 -16.11
N THR A 103 2.62 -14.44 -15.25
CA THR A 103 2.54 -15.23 -14.01
C THR A 103 1.46 -14.67 -13.08
N LEU A 104 1.39 -13.34 -12.91
CA LEU A 104 0.30 -12.73 -12.13
C LEU A 104 -1.05 -13.05 -12.75
N SER A 105 -1.19 -12.91 -14.07
CA SER A 105 -2.45 -13.21 -14.75
C SER A 105 -2.88 -14.67 -14.53
N ALA A 106 -1.98 -15.62 -14.75
CA ALA A 106 -2.22 -17.05 -14.51
C ALA A 106 -2.58 -17.36 -13.05
N MET A 107 -1.90 -16.71 -12.09
CA MET A 107 -2.24 -16.82 -10.67
C MET A 107 -3.64 -16.30 -10.38
N LEU A 108 -4.03 -15.15 -10.93
CA LEU A 108 -5.39 -14.62 -10.73
C LEU A 108 -6.44 -15.59 -11.29
N LEU A 109 -6.24 -16.11 -12.51
CA LEU A 109 -7.13 -17.13 -13.09
C LEU A 109 -7.24 -18.37 -12.20
N SER A 110 -6.11 -18.94 -11.81
CA SER A 110 -6.05 -20.14 -10.97
C SER A 110 -6.70 -19.92 -9.59
N LEU A 111 -6.45 -18.77 -8.96
CA LEU A 111 -6.93 -18.47 -7.61
C LEU A 111 -8.42 -18.10 -7.57
N THR A 112 -8.99 -17.53 -8.64
CA THR A 112 -10.44 -17.24 -8.71
C THR A 112 -11.33 -18.49 -8.65
N LYS A 113 -10.77 -19.68 -8.94
CA LYS A 113 -11.46 -20.97 -8.71
C LYS A 113 -11.64 -21.32 -7.23
N LYS A 114 -10.77 -20.78 -6.36
CA LYS A 114 -10.72 -21.10 -4.92
C LYS A 114 -11.15 -19.94 -4.04
N CYS A 115 -10.97 -18.72 -4.53
CA CYS A 115 -11.14 -17.48 -3.78
C CYS A 115 -12.19 -16.62 -4.48
N SER A 116 -13.17 -16.13 -3.73
CA SER A 116 -14.18 -15.23 -4.28
C SER A 116 -13.66 -13.78 -4.28
N LYS A 117 -13.00 -13.35 -3.20
CA LYS A 117 -12.47 -11.99 -3.09
C LYS A 117 -10.97 -11.98 -2.92
N MET A 118 -10.28 -11.20 -3.76
CA MET A 118 -8.82 -11.11 -3.75
C MET A 118 -8.34 -9.67 -3.71
N PHE A 119 -7.28 -9.39 -2.95
CA PHE A 119 -6.56 -8.12 -3.03
C PHE A 119 -5.21 -8.32 -3.71
N VAL A 120 -4.87 -7.45 -4.65
CA VAL A 120 -3.56 -7.43 -5.29
C VAL A 120 -2.86 -6.12 -4.94
N PHE A 121 -1.90 -6.19 -4.03
CA PHE A 121 -1.11 -5.05 -3.60
C PHE A 121 0.01 -4.74 -4.61
N MET A 122 0.06 -3.49 -5.05
CA MET A 122 1.06 -2.94 -5.96
C MET A 122 1.75 -1.73 -5.35
N GLY A 123 2.99 -1.48 -5.76
CA GLY A 123 3.83 -0.44 -5.15
C GLY A 123 3.37 1.00 -5.42
N THR A 124 2.63 1.27 -6.50
CA THR A 124 2.24 2.64 -6.87
C THR A 124 0.84 2.73 -7.50
N SER A 125 0.21 3.92 -7.38
CA SER A 125 -1.06 4.24 -8.04
C SER A 125 -1.04 3.96 -9.55
N ALA A 126 0.01 4.38 -10.25
CA ALA A 126 0.10 4.20 -11.70
C ALA A 126 0.21 2.72 -12.10
N MET A 127 0.82 1.86 -11.27
CA MET A 127 0.77 0.42 -11.49
C MET A 127 -0.64 -0.12 -11.35
N VAL A 128 -1.37 0.31 -10.32
CA VAL A 128 -2.78 -0.08 -10.10
C VAL A 128 -3.63 0.32 -11.30
N ASP A 129 -3.51 1.57 -11.77
CA ASP A 129 -4.25 2.05 -12.94
C ASP A 129 -3.93 1.27 -14.21
N PHE A 130 -2.64 1.04 -14.50
CA PHE A 130 -2.20 0.29 -15.68
C PHE A 130 -2.72 -1.15 -15.67
N HIS A 131 -2.50 -1.89 -14.58
CA HIS A 131 -2.93 -3.29 -14.50
C HIS A 131 -4.45 -3.41 -14.45
N TYR A 132 -5.16 -2.44 -13.86
CA TYR A 132 -6.62 -2.41 -13.89
C TYR A 132 -7.14 -2.31 -15.33
N GLU A 133 -6.63 -1.36 -16.10
CA GLU A 133 -7.02 -1.16 -17.49
C GLU A 133 -6.67 -2.38 -18.35
N LEU A 134 -5.47 -2.94 -18.15
CA LEU A 134 -5.00 -4.12 -18.86
C LEU A 134 -5.87 -5.35 -18.53
N PHE A 135 -6.07 -5.66 -17.25
CA PHE A 135 -6.78 -6.88 -16.88
C PHE A 135 -8.28 -6.79 -17.16
N THR A 136 -8.92 -5.64 -16.94
CA THR A 136 -10.35 -5.48 -17.22
C THR A 136 -10.67 -5.64 -18.70
N ASN A 137 -9.78 -5.19 -19.59
CA ASN A 137 -10.03 -5.21 -21.03
C ASN A 137 -9.43 -6.40 -21.77
N PHE A 138 -8.38 -7.02 -21.25
CA PHE A 138 -7.63 -8.04 -21.97
C PHE A 138 -7.50 -9.36 -21.23
N LEU A 139 -7.59 -9.37 -19.89
CA LEU A 139 -7.60 -10.62 -19.13
C LEU A 139 -9.03 -11.10 -18.91
N ALA A 140 -9.88 -10.25 -18.31
CA ALA A 140 -11.27 -10.59 -17.99
C ALA A 140 -12.05 -10.99 -19.24
N LYS A 141 -11.84 -10.29 -20.35
CA LYS A 141 -12.51 -10.51 -21.65
C LYS A 141 -11.90 -11.63 -22.50
N MET A 142 -11.01 -12.46 -21.97
CA MET A 142 -10.53 -13.62 -22.71
C MET A 142 -11.66 -14.64 -22.89
N PRO A 143 -11.84 -15.19 -24.11
CA PRO A 143 -12.83 -16.24 -24.33
C PRO A 143 -12.42 -17.49 -23.54
N VAL A 144 -13.34 -18.01 -22.73
CA VAL A 144 -13.17 -19.30 -22.02
C VAL A 144 -13.99 -20.34 -22.75
N ASN A 145 -13.39 -21.00 -23.73
CA ASN A 145 -14.01 -22.17 -24.33
C ASN A 145 -13.85 -23.36 -23.38
N ARG A 146 -14.89 -23.63 -22.58
CA ARG A 146 -14.99 -24.91 -21.86
C ARG A 146 -15.28 -26.01 -22.87
N GLY A 147 -14.19 -26.57 -23.42
CA GLY A 147 -14.17 -27.66 -24.40
C GLY A 147 -15.52 -28.29 -24.73
N LYS A 148 -16.12 -27.90 -25.87
CA LYS A 148 -17.05 -28.80 -26.56
C LYS A 148 -16.22 -30.05 -26.89
N MET A 149 -16.55 -31.19 -26.29
CA MET A 149 -16.10 -32.50 -26.77
C MET A 149 -16.26 -32.49 -28.29
N LYS A 150 -15.18 -32.78 -29.02
CA LYS A 150 -15.28 -33.00 -30.47
C LYS A 150 -16.24 -34.16 -30.69
N SER A 151 -17.50 -33.83 -31.02
CA SER A 151 -18.50 -34.74 -31.54
C SER A 151 -18.10 -35.12 -32.96
N GLY A 152 -16.98 -35.84 -33.10
CA GLY A 152 -16.64 -36.56 -34.31
C GLY A 152 -17.31 -37.92 -34.25
N ASP A 153 -18.60 -37.96 -34.58
CA ASP A 153 -19.34 -39.11 -35.15
C ASP A 153 -20.82 -38.75 -35.30
N VAL A 154 -21.14 -37.71 -36.08
CA VAL A 154 -22.47 -37.57 -36.70
C VAL A 154 -22.27 -37.07 -38.13
N LEU A 155 -22.67 -37.91 -39.08
CA LEU A 155 -22.73 -37.61 -40.51
C LEU A 155 -23.61 -36.39 -40.74
N VAL A 156 -23.03 -35.33 -41.31
CA VAL A 156 -23.75 -34.12 -41.70
C VAL A 156 -24.51 -34.42 -43.00
N LEU A 157 -25.84 -34.52 -42.91
CA LEU A 157 -26.73 -34.27 -44.03
C LEU A 157 -26.99 -32.77 -44.07
N GLU A 158 -26.73 -32.15 -45.23
CA GLU A 158 -26.81 -30.71 -45.46
C GLU A 158 -28.21 -30.13 -45.20
N GLY A 159 -28.26 -28.98 -44.52
CA GLY A 159 -29.41 -28.07 -44.54
C GLY A 159 -30.01 -27.72 -43.18
N MET A 160 -29.26 -27.03 -42.32
CA MET A 160 -29.81 -26.18 -41.25
C MET A 160 -28.91 -24.95 -41.09
N GLU A 161 -29.49 -23.76 -41.24
CA GLU A 161 -28.87 -22.50 -40.86
C GLU A 161 -28.84 -22.45 -39.32
N ASP A 162 -27.71 -22.80 -38.71
CA ASP A 162 -27.50 -22.59 -37.29
C ASP A 162 -27.05 -21.12 -37.08
N GLU A 163 -28.00 -20.26 -36.68
CA GLU A 163 -27.67 -19.10 -35.85
C GLU A 163 -27.22 -19.63 -34.49
N SER A 164 -25.94 -20.00 -34.36
CA SER A 164 -25.36 -20.27 -33.04
C SER A 164 -25.02 -18.93 -32.38
N ASP A 165 -25.88 -18.51 -31.45
CA ASP A 165 -25.52 -17.59 -30.37
C ASP A 165 -24.46 -18.27 -29.48
N ASP A 166 -23.23 -18.41 -30.01
CA ASP A 166 -22.05 -18.78 -29.24
C ASP A 166 -21.63 -17.54 -28.42
N GLU A 167 -22.38 -17.20 -27.37
CA GLU A 167 -21.92 -16.24 -26.37
C GLU A 167 -20.65 -16.82 -25.72
N GLU A 168 -19.49 -16.31 -26.13
CA GLU A 168 -18.19 -16.67 -25.55
C GLU A 168 -18.27 -16.53 -24.01
N GLU A 169 -18.07 -17.64 -23.27
CA GLU A 169 -18.12 -17.59 -21.80
C GLU A 169 -16.88 -16.80 -21.32
N ILE A 170 -17.10 -15.59 -20.81
CA ILE A 170 -16.04 -14.70 -20.31
C ILE A 170 -15.69 -15.09 -18.87
N LEU A 171 -14.50 -14.73 -18.38
CA LEU A 171 -14.16 -14.90 -16.97
C LEU A 171 -15.14 -14.14 -16.06
N ASP A 172 -15.89 -14.89 -15.27
CA ASP A 172 -16.83 -14.42 -14.24
C ASP A 172 -16.07 -13.83 -13.03
N VAL A 173 -15.34 -12.72 -13.26
CA VAL A 173 -14.65 -11.95 -12.22
C VAL A 173 -14.60 -10.47 -12.56
N GLU A 174 -14.98 -9.64 -11.59
CA GLU A 174 -14.91 -8.20 -11.75
C GLU A 174 -13.61 -7.64 -11.17
N PHE A 175 -12.95 -6.77 -11.92
CA PHE A 175 -11.78 -6.03 -11.46
C PHE A 175 -12.19 -4.69 -10.86
N PHE A 176 -11.51 -4.32 -9.78
CA PHE A 176 -11.67 -3.05 -9.09
C PHE A 176 -10.29 -2.43 -8.85
N LYS A 177 -10.22 -1.10 -8.74
CA LYS A 177 -8.98 -0.39 -8.41
C LYS A 177 -9.14 0.58 -7.26
N LEU A 178 -8.14 0.63 -6.39
CA LEU A 178 -8.17 1.54 -5.25
C LEU A 178 -6.79 2.02 -4.81
N HIS A 179 -6.57 3.33 -4.91
CA HIS A 179 -5.31 3.97 -4.49
C HIS A 179 -5.55 5.41 -4.02
N GLY A 180 -4.56 5.99 -3.35
CA GLY A 180 -4.67 7.30 -2.72
C GLY A 180 -4.84 8.50 -3.66
N SER A 181 -4.54 8.33 -4.95
CA SER A 181 -4.69 9.37 -5.97
C SER A 181 -6.12 9.50 -6.53
N MET A 182 -7.03 8.57 -6.17
CA MET A 182 -8.42 8.61 -6.60
C MET A 182 -9.26 9.60 -5.78
N GLU A 183 -10.23 10.22 -6.42
CA GLU A 183 -11.22 11.06 -5.75
C GLU A 183 -11.98 10.29 -4.68
N HIS A 184 -12.37 10.98 -3.60
CA HIS A 184 -13.02 10.33 -2.48
C HIS A 184 -14.39 9.72 -2.84
N SER A 185 -15.14 10.35 -3.75
CA SER A 185 -16.40 9.84 -4.31
C SER A 185 -16.18 8.50 -5.04
N ALA A 186 -15.25 8.48 -5.99
CA ALA A 186 -14.89 7.27 -6.74
C ALA A 186 -14.42 6.13 -5.82
N ARG A 187 -13.64 6.44 -4.77
CA ARG A 187 -13.23 5.45 -3.77
C ARG A 187 -14.44 4.81 -3.08
N LYS A 188 -15.45 5.60 -2.67
CA LYS A 188 -16.67 5.09 -2.04
C LYS A 188 -17.48 4.18 -2.96
N GLU A 189 -17.58 4.55 -4.23
CA GLU A 189 -18.29 3.75 -5.23
C GLU A 189 -17.61 2.39 -5.46
N VAL A 190 -16.28 2.40 -5.68
CA VAL A 190 -15.49 1.17 -5.79
C VAL A 190 -15.65 0.30 -4.54
N PHE A 191 -15.60 0.90 -3.35
CA PHE A 191 -15.79 0.16 -2.10
C PHE A 191 -17.16 -0.51 -2.02
N LYS A 192 -18.21 0.21 -2.42
CA LYS A 192 -19.57 -0.32 -2.44
C LYS A 192 -19.67 -1.49 -3.43
N GLY A 193 -19.22 -1.29 -4.67
CA GLY A 193 -19.22 -2.34 -5.69
C GLY A 193 -18.45 -3.59 -5.27
N PHE A 194 -17.23 -3.42 -4.75
CA PHE A 194 -16.42 -4.55 -4.27
C PHE A 194 -17.04 -5.28 -3.07
N ARG A 195 -17.84 -4.59 -2.24
CA ARG A 195 -18.57 -5.24 -1.14
C ARG A 195 -19.73 -6.10 -1.65
N GLU A 196 -20.42 -5.64 -2.67
CA GLU A 196 -21.61 -6.27 -3.24
C GLU A 196 -21.27 -7.41 -4.21
N VAL A 197 -20.14 -7.33 -4.92
CA VAL A 197 -19.74 -8.36 -5.88
C VAL A 197 -19.53 -9.72 -5.21
N LYS A 198 -19.90 -10.80 -5.90
CA LYS A 198 -19.63 -12.17 -5.47
C LYS A 198 -18.16 -12.53 -5.66
N LYS A 199 -17.66 -12.39 -6.90
CA LYS A 199 -16.27 -12.63 -7.26
C LYS A 199 -15.59 -11.35 -7.74
N GLY A 200 -14.54 -10.93 -7.04
CA GLY A 200 -13.88 -9.67 -7.36
C GLY A 200 -12.41 -9.64 -7.00
N ILE A 201 -11.63 -8.94 -7.83
CA ILE A 201 -10.20 -8.69 -7.63
C ILE A 201 -10.00 -7.18 -7.44
N LEU A 202 -9.50 -6.78 -6.27
CA LEU A 202 -9.16 -5.39 -5.96
C LEU A 202 -7.67 -5.14 -6.12
N LEU A 203 -7.29 -4.43 -7.19
CA LEU A 203 -5.94 -3.92 -7.37
C LEU A 203 -5.76 -2.67 -6.50
N CYS A 204 -4.76 -2.67 -5.62
CA CYS A 204 -4.64 -1.58 -4.64
C CYS A 204 -3.22 -1.27 -4.19
N THR A 205 -3.06 -0.10 -3.57
CA THR A 205 -1.86 0.26 -2.81
C THR A 205 -2.10 0.10 -1.30
N ASP A 206 -1.09 0.42 -0.49
CA ASP A 206 -1.15 0.34 0.98
C ASP A 206 -2.23 1.22 1.64
N VAL A 207 -2.95 2.04 0.87
CA VAL A 207 -4.17 2.72 1.34
C VAL A 207 -5.21 1.72 1.86
N VAL A 208 -5.25 0.50 1.30
CA VAL A 208 -6.19 -0.58 1.68
C VAL A 208 -5.70 -1.38 2.88
N ALA A 209 -4.39 -1.41 3.13
CA ALA A 209 -3.80 -2.27 4.14
C ALA A 209 -4.15 -1.83 5.58
N ARG A 210 -4.41 -0.53 5.80
CA ARG A 210 -4.64 0.04 7.15
C ARG A 210 -5.97 0.75 7.26
N GLY A 211 -6.67 0.52 8.38
CA GLY A 211 -7.71 1.44 8.89
C GLY A 211 -8.97 1.65 8.04
N ILE A 212 -9.06 1.09 6.84
CA ILE A 212 -10.28 1.16 6.03
C ILE A 212 -11.13 -0.09 6.28
N ASP A 213 -12.44 0.13 6.44
CA ASP A 213 -13.47 -0.91 6.52
C ASP A 213 -13.72 -1.49 5.12
N VAL A 214 -12.79 -2.32 4.67
CA VAL A 214 -12.89 -3.07 3.41
C VAL A 214 -13.28 -4.50 3.74
N PRO A 215 -14.16 -5.15 2.95
CA PRO A 215 -14.47 -6.57 3.12
C PRO A 215 -13.21 -7.42 3.25
N THR A 216 -13.25 -8.43 4.13
CA THR A 216 -12.18 -9.42 4.24
C THR A 216 -12.00 -10.13 2.90
N ALA A 217 -10.76 -10.24 2.43
CA ALA A 217 -10.42 -11.00 1.23
C ALA A 217 -10.11 -12.46 1.60
N ASP A 218 -10.38 -13.39 0.68
CA ASP A 218 -9.99 -14.80 0.82
C ASP A 218 -8.50 -15.00 0.50
N CYS A 219 -7.96 -14.16 -0.39
CA CYS A 219 -6.58 -14.22 -0.82
C CYS A 219 -5.95 -12.83 -0.98
N ILE A 220 -4.71 -12.70 -0.55
CA ILE A 220 -3.86 -11.53 -0.73
C ILE A 220 -2.73 -11.89 -1.68
N VAL A 221 -2.51 -11.08 -2.70
CA VAL A 221 -1.38 -11.17 -3.62
C VAL A 221 -0.55 -9.89 -3.50
N GLN A 222 0.70 -10.01 -3.07
CA GLN A 222 1.63 -8.90 -2.96
C GLN A 222 2.54 -8.90 -4.18
N TYR A 223 2.19 -8.10 -5.18
CA TYR A 223 2.93 -8.06 -6.44
C TYR A 223 4.26 -7.34 -6.33
N ASN A 224 4.48 -6.54 -5.28
CA ASN A 224 5.76 -5.93 -4.96
C ASN A 224 6.09 -6.12 -3.48
N GLY A 225 7.39 -6.20 -3.17
CA GLY A 225 7.88 -6.17 -1.81
C GLY A 225 7.36 -4.95 -1.01
N PRO A 226 7.11 -5.11 0.29
CA PRO A 226 6.59 -4.04 1.14
C PRO A 226 7.70 -3.07 1.53
N LEU A 227 7.44 -1.75 1.54
CA LEU A 227 8.45 -0.73 1.87
C LEU A 227 8.93 -0.78 3.32
N LYS A 228 8.15 -1.42 4.18
CA LYS A 228 8.48 -1.73 5.57
C LYS A 228 7.94 -3.12 5.90
N ILE A 229 8.56 -3.81 6.85
CA ILE A 229 8.16 -5.17 7.21
C ILE A 229 6.74 -5.16 7.83
N GLU A 230 6.38 -4.10 8.56
CA GLU A 230 5.04 -3.96 9.14
C GLU A 230 3.95 -3.83 8.05
N ASP A 231 4.29 -3.29 6.88
CA ASP A 231 3.35 -3.18 5.76
C ASP A 231 2.97 -4.58 5.23
N TYR A 232 3.90 -5.56 5.26
CA TYR A 232 3.59 -6.96 4.98
C TYR A 232 2.44 -7.45 5.87
N LEU A 233 2.59 -7.28 7.18
CA LEU A 233 1.63 -7.76 8.16
C LEU A 233 0.27 -7.07 7.99
N HIS A 234 0.24 -5.77 7.72
CA HIS A 234 -1.03 -5.07 7.50
C HIS A 234 -1.76 -5.54 6.23
N ARG A 235 -1.01 -5.89 5.17
CA ARG A 235 -1.57 -6.49 3.95
C ARG A 235 -2.13 -7.87 4.23
N VAL A 236 -1.37 -8.74 4.89
CA VAL A 236 -1.81 -10.10 5.28
C VAL A 236 -3.03 -10.03 6.21
N GLY A 237 -3.07 -9.06 7.13
CA GLY A 237 -4.21 -8.84 8.03
C GLY A 237 -5.52 -8.40 7.36
N ARG A 238 -5.57 -8.34 6.01
CA ARG A 238 -6.81 -8.19 5.24
C ARG A 238 -7.51 -9.53 4.93
N THR A 239 -6.82 -10.65 5.15
CA THR A 239 -7.41 -12.00 5.08
C THR A 239 -7.41 -12.65 6.48
N GLY A 240 -7.98 -13.85 6.59
CA GLY A 240 -7.95 -14.64 7.83
C GLY A 240 -8.68 -14.02 9.04
N ARG A 241 -9.63 -13.12 8.80
CA ARG A 241 -10.36 -12.42 9.87
C ARG A 241 -11.50 -13.25 10.43
N ALA A 242 -11.83 -13.01 11.70
CA ALA A 242 -12.95 -13.65 12.39
C ALA A 242 -12.91 -15.19 12.31
N GLY A 243 -11.73 -15.78 12.48
CA GLY A 243 -11.52 -17.23 12.49
C GLY A 243 -11.54 -17.90 11.11
N LYS A 244 -11.75 -17.15 10.02
CA LYS A 244 -11.66 -17.69 8.66
C LYS A 244 -10.22 -18.03 8.28
N SER A 245 -10.06 -18.98 7.37
CA SER A 245 -8.79 -19.22 6.68
C SER A 245 -8.54 -18.16 5.61
N GLY A 246 -7.29 -18.04 5.19
CA GLY A 246 -6.89 -17.11 4.15
C GLY A 246 -5.59 -17.53 3.48
N PHE A 247 -5.36 -17.03 2.28
CA PHE A 247 -4.10 -17.21 1.57
C PHE A 247 -3.37 -15.87 1.41
N SER A 248 -2.06 -15.88 1.51
CA SER A 248 -1.22 -14.73 1.16
C SER A 248 -0.07 -15.19 0.27
N TYR A 249 0.12 -14.53 -0.86
CA TYR A 249 1.20 -14.74 -1.80
C TYR A 249 2.05 -13.49 -1.91
N ILE A 250 3.38 -13.63 -1.97
CA ILE A 250 4.29 -12.54 -2.34
C ILE A 250 5.14 -12.93 -3.53
N PHE A 251 5.24 -12.01 -4.50
CA PHE A 251 6.12 -12.16 -5.67
C PHE A 251 7.52 -11.68 -5.32
N LEU A 252 8.49 -12.58 -5.47
CA LEU A 252 9.91 -12.28 -5.32
C LEU A 252 10.66 -12.64 -6.61
N THR A 253 11.71 -11.89 -6.93
CA THR A 253 12.74 -12.36 -7.87
C THR A 253 13.73 -13.28 -7.15
N HIS A 254 14.64 -13.90 -7.91
CA HIS A 254 15.68 -14.73 -7.31
C HIS A 254 16.60 -13.93 -6.38
N GLU A 255 16.89 -12.68 -6.73
CA GLU A 255 17.69 -11.75 -5.93
C GLU A 255 16.95 -11.28 -4.65
N GLU A 256 15.63 -11.36 -4.64
CA GLU A 256 14.77 -10.92 -3.52
C GLU A 256 14.47 -12.05 -2.53
N GLN A 257 14.97 -13.27 -2.76
CA GLN A 257 14.66 -14.47 -1.95
C GLN A 257 15.09 -14.34 -0.48
N ASP A 258 16.12 -13.54 -0.19
CA ASP A 258 16.59 -13.24 1.17
C ASP A 258 15.52 -12.53 2.02
N PHE A 259 14.46 -12.02 1.40
CA PHE A 259 13.27 -11.55 2.11
C PHE A 259 12.65 -12.65 2.97
N VAL A 260 12.65 -13.91 2.51
CA VAL A 260 12.08 -15.03 3.27
C VAL A 260 12.87 -15.25 4.56
N ALA A 261 14.20 -15.28 4.49
CA ALA A 261 15.05 -15.39 5.67
C ALA A 261 14.83 -14.22 6.65
N MET A 262 14.68 -12.99 6.13
CA MET A 262 14.34 -11.83 6.97
C MET A 262 12.97 -11.99 7.66
N MET A 263 11.97 -12.57 6.99
CA MET A 263 10.66 -12.83 7.61
C MET A 263 10.75 -13.89 8.71
N GLU A 264 11.59 -14.92 8.55
CA GLU A 264 11.82 -15.94 9.57
C GLU A 264 12.43 -15.38 10.86
N GLU A 265 13.30 -14.36 10.75
CA GLU A 265 13.80 -13.61 11.92
C GLU A 265 12.66 -12.98 12.73
N HIS A 266 11.56 -12.59 12.07
CA HIS A 266 10.36 -12.02 12.67
C HIS A 266 9.30 -13.08 13.00
N LYS A 267 9.67 -14.37 12.97
CA LYS A 267 8.81 -15.55 13.21
C LYS A 267 7.67 -15.72 12.19
N VAL A 268 7.87 -15.21 10.98
CA VAL A 268 6.93 -15.37 9.87
C VAL A 268 7.51 -16.35 8.86
N TYR A 269 6.88 -17.51 8.74
CA TYR A 269 7.33 -18.58 7.87
C TYR A 269 6.49 -18.60 6.59
N LEU A 270 7.16 -18.48 5.43
CA LEU A 270 6.51 -18.53 4.12
C LEU A 270 6.90 -19.82 3.41
N LYS A 271 5.93 -20.48 2.77
CA LYS A 271 6.18 -21.67 1.95
C LYS A 271 6.38 -21.29 0.48
N GLN A 272 7.37 -21.86 -0.18
CA GLN A 272 7.51 -21.65 -1.62
C GLN A 272 6.34 -22.31 -2.37
N GLU A 273 5.73 -21.58 -3.28
CA GLU A 273 4.80 -22.11 -4.28
C GLU A 273 5.46 -21.98 -5.66
N ASP A 274 5.36 -23.03 -6.45
CA ASP A 274 5.86 -23.03 -7.82
C ASP A 274 4.98 -22.14 -8.71
N ALA A 275 5.61 -21.21 -9.44
CA ALA A 275 4.92 -20.32 -10.36
C ALA A 275 4.22 -21.09 -11.48
N ASP A 276 4.82 -22.19 -11.94
CA ASP A 276 4.34 -22.97 -13.07
C ASP A 276 3.04 -23.72 -12.73
N SER A 277 2.80 -23.99 -11.44
CA SER A 277 1.54 -24.61 -10.96
C SER A 277 0.30 -23.77 -11.28
N HIS A 278 0.46 -22.47 -11.52
CA HIS A 278 -0.61 -21.57 -11.90
C HIS A 278 -0.78 -21.43 -13.41
N LEU A 279 0.23 -21.81 -14.21
CA LEU A 279 0.20 -21.72 -15.67
C LEU A 279 -0.68 -22.78 -16.32
N THR A 280 -0.94 -23.91 -15.65
CA THR A 280 -1.85 -24.95 -16.16
C THR A 280 -3.25 -24.41 -16.42
N GLU A 281 -3.73 -23.49 -15.59
CA GLU A 281 -5.02 -22.86 -15.82
C GLU A 281 -5.01 -21.99 -17.07
N LEU A 282 -3.91 -21.26 -17.27
CA LEU A 282 -3.75 -20.40 -18.42
C LEU A 282 -3.73 -21.18 -19.73
N SER A 283 -3.06 -22.34 -19.77
CA SER A 283 -3.06 -23.19 -20.98
C SER A 283 -4.45 -23.72 -21.33
N VAL A 284 -5.29 -24.02 -20.32
CA VAL A 284 -6.68 -24.43 -20.56
C VAL A 284 -7.50 -23.27 -21.11
N VAL A 285 -7.42 -22.08 -20.49
CA VAL A 285 -8.18 -20.90 -20.92
C VAL A 285 -7.77 -20.44 -22.32
N MET A 286 -6.48 -20.53 -22.67
CA MET A 286 -5.97 -20.10 -23.96
C MET A 286 -5.98 -21.19 -25.04
N GLU A 287 -6.47 -22.41 -24.73
CA GLU A 287 -6.45 -23.57 -25.63
C GLU A 287 -5.06 -23.92 -26.20
N GLU A 288 -4.03 -23.74 -25.39
CA GLU A 288 -2.64 -23.99 -25.80
C GLU A 288 -2.16 -25.36 -25.35
N GLU A 289 -1.36 -26.03 -26.19
CA GLU A 289 -0.87 -27.39 -25.92
C GLU A 289 0.02 -27.49 -24.68
N ASP A 290 0.73 -26.41 -24.35
CA ASP A 290 1.68 -26.35 -23.23
C ASP A 290 1.57 -25.00 -22.50
N THR A 291 1.80 -25.05 -21.20
CA THR A 291 1.94 -23.92 -20.28
C THR A 291 2.89 -22.83 -20.79
N GLN A 292 4.01 -23.21 -21.42
CA GLN A 292 4.97 -22.24 -21.97
C GLN A 292 4.42 -21.52 -23.20
N LYS A 293 3.71 -22.24 -24.09
CA LYS A 293 3.05 -21.63 -25.25
C LYS A 293 1.96 -20.66 -24.80
N ALA A 294 1.15 -21.04 -23.81
CA ALA A 294 0.14 -20.18 -23.18
C ALA A 294 0.74 -18.91 -22.58
N ALA A 295 1.84 -19.04 -21.84
CA ALA A 295 2.56 -17.88 -21.27
C ALA A 295 3.06 -16.92 -22.37
N ILE A 296 3.64 -17.45 -23.45
CA ILE A 296 4.12 -16.66 -24.59
C ILE A 296 2.97 -16.00 -25.33
N ALA A 297 1.87 -16.74 -25.55
CA ALA A 297 0.68 -16.23 -26.21
C ALA A 297 0.06 -15.07 -25.41
N LEU A 298 -0.08 -15.22 -24.09
CA LEU A 298 -0.58 -14.15 -23.22
C LEU A 298 0.33 -12.92 -23.23
N GLN A 299 1.64 -13.13 -23.11
CA GLN A 299 2.61 -12.05 -23.15
C GLN A 299 2.52 -11.27 -24.47
N LYS A 300 2.45 -11.99 -25.60
CA LYS A 300 2.29 -11.40 -26.94
C LYS A 300 0.94 -10.66 -27.08
N HIS A 301 -0.12 -11.21 -26.51
CA HIS A 301 -1.44 -10.57 -26.48
C HIS A 301 -1.38 -9.21 -25.79
N TYR A 302 -0.80 -9.14 -24.59
CA TYR A 302 -0.61 -7.86 -23.88
C TYR A 302 0.30 -6.89 -24.62
N GLU A 303 1.43 -7.37 -25.15
CA GLU A 303 2.35 -6.53 -25.91
C GLU A 303 1.70 -5.90 -27.15
N ASN A 304 0.84 -6.66 -27.85
CA ASN A 304 0.09 -6.16 -28.99
C ASN A 304 -0.99 -5.15 -28.56
N ALA A 305 -1.74 -5.46 -27.49
CA ALA A 305 -2.72 -4.54 -26.92
C ALA A 305 -2.10 -3.19 -26.53
N ILE A 306 -0.96 -3.23 -25.84
CA ILE A 306 -0.20 -2.06 -25.41
C ILE A 306 0.36 -1.30 -26.62
N SER A 307 0.86 -2.00 -27.65
CA SER A 307 1.37 -1.35 -28.87
C SER A 307 0.26 -0.66 -29.68
N ASN A 308 -0.95 -1.21 -29.68
CA ASN A 308 -2.08 -0.73 -30.46
C ASN A 308 -2.85 0.42 -29.79
N SER A 309 -2.77 0.55 -28.46
CA SER A 309 -3.44 1.61 -27.70
C SER A 309 -2.43 2.63 -27.17
N LYS A 310 -2.48 3.87 -27.70
CA LYS A 310 -1.61 4.97 -27.23
C LYS A 310 -1.80 5.28 -25.75
N ASP A 311 -3.02 5.16 -25.25
CA ASP A 311 -3.33 5.45 -23.85
C ASP A 311 -2.81 4.34 -22.93
N LEU A 312 -3.04 3.07 -23.29
CA LEU A 312 -2.53 1.93 -22.52
C LEU A 312 -0.99 1.90 -22.54
N HIS A 313 -0.38 2.18 -23.69
CA HIS A 313 1.07 2.37 -23.83
C HIS A 313 1.62 3.42 -22.88
N LYS A 314 0.96 4.59 -22.83
CA LYS A 314 1.32 5.68 -21.94
C LYS A 314 1.17 5.26 -20.47
N MET A 315 0.09 4.56 -20.11
CA MET A 315 -0.11 4.04 -18.76
C MET A 315 1.01 3.06 -18.37
N ALA A 316 1.38 2.13 -19.26
CA ALA A 316 2.49 1.21 -19.05
C ALA A 316 3.82 1.95 -18.83
N CYS A 317 4.13 2.96 -19.66
CA CYS A 317 5.33 3.78 -19.52
C CYS A 317 5.38 4.51 -18.17
N VAL A 318 4.25 5.10 -17.75
CA VAL A 318 4.13 5.82 -16.47
C VAL A 318 4.23 4.84 -15.30
N ALA A 319 3.59 3.68 -15.38
CA ALA A 319 3.63 2.62 -14.36
C ALA A 319 5.05 2.06 -14.16
N TYR A 320 5.78 1.77 -15.24
CA TYR A 320 7.19 1.38 -15.15
C TYR A 320 8.04 2.48 -14.50
N CYS A 321 7.83 3.73 -14.92
CA CYS A 321 8.56 4.87 -14.38
C CYS A 321 8.26 5.10 -12.89
N SER A 322 7.01 4.94 -12.45
CA SER A 322 6.65 5.06 -11.04
C SER A 322 7.21 3.92 -10.22
N TRP A 323 7.14 2.68 -10.73
CA TRP A 323 7.74 1.50 -10.13
C TRP A 323 9.25 1.67 -9.94
N SER A 324 9.98 2.15 -10.95
CA SER A 324 11.42 2.39 -10.87
C SER A 324 11.77 3.36 -9.73
N ARG A 325 10.97 4.42 -9.55
CA ARG A 325 11.12 5.36 -8.43
C ARG A 325 10.82 4.70 -7.10
N PHE A 326 9.70 3.97 -7.01
CA PHE A 326 9.29 3.21 -5.82
C PHE A 326 10.37 2.23 -5.37
N TYR A 327 10.94 1.44 -6.29
CA TYR A 327 11.97 0.46 -5.98
C TYR A 327 13.25 1.11 -5.48
N ASN A 328 13.55 2.34 -5.89
CA ASN A 328 14.68 3.09 -5.36
C ASN A 328 14.43 3.71 -3.96
N THR A 329 13.21 3.59 -3.40
CA THR A 329 12.86 4.15 -2.08
C THR A 329 13.09 3.21 -0.90
N PHE A 330 13.43 1.94 -1.13
CA PHE A 330 13.67 0.99 -0.04
C PHE A 330 14.70 1.52 0.97
N SER A 331 14.36 1.34 2.25
CA SER A 331 15.20 1.72 3.40
C SER A 331 16.53 0.97 3.38
N SER A 332 17.53 1.42 4.14
CA SER A 332 18.83 0.74 4.20
C SER A 332 18.76 -0.72 4.64
N LYS A 333 17.79 -1.08 5.51
CA LYS A 333 17.54 -2.47 5.96
C LYS A 333 17.09 -3.34 4.78
N LEU A 334 16.10 -2.86 4.02
CA LEU A 334 15.48 -3.62 2.92
C LEU A 334 16.25 -3.52 1.60
N ARG A 335 17.04 -2.46 1.39
CA ARG A 335 17.83 -2.27 0.16
C ARG A 335 18.91 -3.34 -0.05
N LYS A 336 19.30 -4.06 1.00
CA LYS A 336 20.19 -5.22 0.88
C LYS A 336 19.54 -6.37 0.08
N ILE A 337 18.22 -6.45 0.11
CA ILE A 337 17.40 -7.47 -0.56
C ILE A 337 16.82 -6.88 -1.84
N PHE A 338 16.16 -5.73 -1.73
CA PHE A 338 15.57 -5.00 -2.84
C PHE A 338 16.57 -3.94 -3.37
N ASP A 339 17.68 -4.41 -3.94
CA ASP A 339 18.77 -3.54 -4.44
C ASP A 339 18.50 -3.06 -5.87
N PHE A 340 18.11 -1.78 -6.00
CA PHE A 340 17.90 -1.15 -7.30
C PHE A 340 19.10 -1.26 -8.26
N LYS A 341 20.33 -1.36 -7.75
CA LYS A 341 21.53 -1.43 -8.59
C LYS A 341 21.71 -2.80 -9.27
N GLN A 342 21.17 -3.85 -8.68
CA GLN A 342 21.29 -5.22 -9.20
C GLN A 342 20.17 -5.56 -10.19
N VAL A 343 19.15 -4.70 -10.25
CA VAL A 343 17.99 -4.92 -11.09
C VAL A 343 18.30 -4.73 -12.58
N ASN A 344 17.90 -5.71 -13.39
CA ASN A 344 17.84 -5.56 -14.84
C ASN A 344 16.62 -4.71 -15.25
N LEU A 345 16.85 -3.41 -15.46
CA LEU A 345 15.81 -2.46 -15.88
C LEU A 345 15.14 -2.86 -17.21
N GLY A 346 15.86 -3.49 -18.13
CA GLY A 346 15.29 -3.95 -19.41
C GLY A 346 14.23 -5.02 -19.21
N HIS A 347 14.52 -6.03 -18.39
CA HIS A 347 13.54 -7.08 -18.06
C HIS A 347 12.32 -6.53 -17.35
N TYR A 348 12.49 -5.52 -16.49
CA TYR A 348 11.35 -4.86 -15.86
C TYR A 348 10.52 -4.08 -16.87
N VAL A 349 11.11 -3.41 -17.87
CA VAL A 349 10.31 -2.80 -18.95
C VAL A 349 9.45 -3.86 -19.66
N THR A 350 10.03 -5.01 -20.00
CA THR A 350 9.28 -6.15 -20.57
C THR A 350 8.18 -6.66 -19.64
N SER A 351 8.37 -6.63 -18.33
CA SER A 351 7.33 -7.04 -17.37
C SER A 351 6.15 -6.07 -17.29
N PHE A 352 6.21 -4.90 -17.94
CA PHE A 352 5.06 -4.01 -18.17
C PHE A 352 4.49 -4.16 -19.59
N GLY A 353 4.93 -5.17 -20.36
CA GLY A 353 4.50 -5.41 -21.75
C GLY A 353 5.06 -4.40 -22.76
N LEU A 354 6.11 -3.66 -22.39
CA LEU A 354 6.78 -2.69 -23.25
C LEU A 354 7.96 -3.32 -23.98
N LYS A 355 8.19 -2.88 -25.22
CA LYS A 355 9.28 -3.38 -26.09
C LYS A 355 10.48 -2.45 -26.16
N GLU A 356 10.32 -1.22 -25.66
CA GLU A 356 11.34 -0.19 -25.75
C GLU A 356 12.42 -0.33 -24.68
N THR A 357 13.52 0.40 -24.88
CA THR A 357 14.58 0.48 -23.85
C THR A 357 14.13 1.33 -22.66
N PRO A 358 14.66 1.08 -21.44
CA PRO A 358 14.39 1.91 -20.26
C PRO A 358 14.56 3.41 -20.49
N THR A 359 15.60 3.81 -21.25
CA THR A 359 15.88 5.21 -21.57
C THR A 359 14.82 5.82 -22.48
N HIS A 360 14.30 5.06 -23.43
CA HIS A 360 13.25 5.52 -24.32
C HIS A 360 11.94 5.72 -23.56
N VAL A 361 11.54 4.74 -22.73
CA VAL A 361 10.36 4.86 -21.85
C VAL A 361 10.46 6.09 -20.95
N ALA A 362 11.63 6.33 -20.34
CA ALA A 362 11.86 7.51 -19.51
C ALA A 362 11.74 8.84 -20.30
N LYS A 363 12.14 8.87 -21.58
CA LYS A 363 11.98 10.06 -22.44
C LYS A 363 10.51 10.34 -22.75
N ILE A 364 9.71 9.30 -23.03
CA ILE A 364 8.27 9.44 -23.29
C ILE A 364 7.59 10.13 -22.10
N VAL A 365 7.82 9.63 -20.88
CA VAL A 365 7.20 10.18 -19.66
C VAL A 365 7.66 11.62 -19.39
N ARG A 366 8.95 11.94 -19.59
CA ARG A 366 9.45 13.32 -19.43
C ARG A 366 8.87 14.29 -20.46
N GLY A 367 8.73 13.86 -21.71
CA GLY A 367 8.11 14.66 -22.77
C GLY A 367 6.64 14.99 -22.49
N GLN A 368 5.95 14.16 -21.71
CA GLN A 368 4.57 14.41 -21.28
C GLN A 368 4.50 15.45 -20.16
N VAL A 369 5.36 15.36 -19.14
CA VAL A 369 5.43 16.34 -18.04
C VAL A 369 5.74 17.75 -18.55
N ALA A 370 6.50 17.87 -19.64
CA ALA A 370 6.77 19.16 -20.28
C ALA A 370 5.56 19.76 -21.02
N LYS A 371 4.54 18.96 -21.37
CA LYS A 371 3.31 19.41 -22.05
C LYS A 371 2.17 19.75 -21.09
N THR A 372 2.19 19.22 -19.87
CA THR A 372 1.25 19.60 -18.81
C THR A 372 1.80 20.87 -18.13
N GLU A 373 1.24 22.04 -18.45
CA GLU A 373 1.54 23.25 -17.68
C GLU A 373 1.25 23.01 -16.19
N PRO A 374 2.14 23.42 -15.26
CA PRO A 374 1.84 23.31 -13.85
C PRO A 374 0.65 24.21 -13.53
N GLN A 375 -0.46 23.61 -13.09
CA GLN A 375 -1.54 24.36 -12.44
C GLN A 375 -0.94 25.14 -11.27
N LYS A 376 -0.84 26.46 -11.42
CA LYS A 376 -0.42 27.36 -10.36
C LYS A 376 -1.47 27.27 -9.25
N LEU A 377 -1.19 26.48 -8.20
CA LEU A 377 -1.96 26.57 -6.96
C LEU A 377 -1.88 28.04 -6.48
N ASN A 378 -3.05 28.65 -6.26
CA ASN A 378 -3.18 30.06 -5.90
C ASN A 378 -2.37 30.40 -4.64
N ARG A 379 -1.21 31.03 -4.84
CA ARG A 379 -0.36 31.61 -3.80
C ARG A 379 -0.94 32.95 -3.32
N LYS A 380 -2.20 32.96 -2.86
CA LYS A 380 -2.90 34.16 -2.37
C LYS A 380 -3.28 34.12 -0.88
N LEU A 381 -2.72 33.21 -0.10
CA LEU A 381 -3.05 33.05 1.33
C LEU A 381 -1.84 33.10 2.28
N ALA A 382 -0.73 33.71 1.86
CA ALA A 382 0.38 33.98 2.77
C ALA A 382 0.86 35.42 2.61
N THR A 383 0.91 36.11 3.75
CA THR A 383 1.64 37.34 4.10
C THR A 383 1.14 38.65 3.48
N HIS A 384 0.25 39.31 4.22
CA HIS A 384 0.45 40.72 4.54
C HIS A 384 1.76 40.83 5.33
N GLU A 385 2.72 41.60 4.84
CA GLU A 385 3.57 42.53 5.61
C GLU A 385 4.66 43.12 4.70
N ASP A 386 4.71 44.45 4.74
CA ASP A 386 5.77 45.39 4.40
C ASP A 386 6.27 45.55 2.95
N GLU A 387 5.66 46.55 2.30
CA GLU A 387 6.31 47.40 1.31
C GLU A 387 7.38 48.27 1.98
N GLU A 388 8.66 48.16 1.57
CA GLU A 388 9.45 49.31 1.10
C GLU A 388 10.89 48.95 0.66
N LYS A 389 11.26 49.54 -0.48
CA LYS A 389 12.60 50.02 -0.92
C LYS A 389 13.63 49.07 -1.58
N LYS A 390 13.65 49.22 -2.91
CA LYS A 390 14.74 49.71 -3.80
C LYS A 390 15.82 48.73 -4.34
N GLN A 391 15.70 48.55 -5.66
CA GLN A 391 16.73 48.64 -6.72
C GLN A 391 18.07 47.92 -6.52
N ARG A 392 18.25 46.81 -7.25
CA ARG A 392 19.52 46.44 -7.93
C ARG A 392 19.26 45.40 -9.04
N GLN A 393 19.85 45.65 -10.21
CA GLN A 393 19.78 44.81 -11.42
C GLN A 393 20.46 43.44 -11.25
N PRO A 394 20.17 42.43 -12.10
CA PRO A 394 20.43 41.03 -11.79
C PRO A 394 21.83 40.58 -12.24
N GLN A 395 22.62 40.04 -11.30
CA GLN A 395 23.75 39.18 -11.64
C GLN A 395 23.32 37.70 -11.55
N LYS A 396 23.44 37.02 -12.69
CA LYS A 396 23.17 35.59 -12.85
C LYS A 396 24.09 34.76 -11.95
N LYS A 397 23.53 34.14 -10.91
CA LYS A 397 24.08 32.91 -10.31
C LYS A 397 23.00 31.83 -10.37
N LYS A 398 23.27 30.77 -11.15
CA LYS A 398 22.46 29.55 -11.19
C LYS A 398 22.56 28.85 -9.83
N VAL A 399 21.60 29.08 -8.95
CA VAL A 399 21.36 28.21 -7.80
C VAL A 399 20.43 27.10 -8.27
N LYS A 400 20.91 25.85 -8.26
CA LYS A 400 20.05 24.67 -8.45
C LYS A 400 19.10 24.60 -7.25
N SER A 401 17.83 24.93 -7.47
CA SER A 401 16.76 24.67 -6.50
C SER A 401 16.53 23.17 -6.45
N VAL A 402 17.09 22.51 -5.43
CA VAL A 402 16.65 21.17 -5.02
C VAL A 402 15.30 21.37 -4.32
N SER A 403 14.21 21.00 -4.99
CA SER A 403 12.91 20.89 -4.35
C SER A 403 12.95 19.69 -3.40
N LEU A 404 13.21 19.95 -2.12
CA LEU A 404 12.94 19.00 -1.05
C LEU A 404 11.42 18.80 -0.98
N SER A 405 10.96 17.64 -1.43
CA SER A 405 9.67 17.08 -1.01
C SER A 405 9.82 16.67 0.45
N THR A 406 9.43 17.55 1.36
CA THR A 406 9.29 17.24 2.79
C THR A 406 7.98 16.47 2.97
N SER A 407 8.08 15.25 3.49
CA SER A 407 6.92 14.53 4.01
C SER A 407 6.34 15.28 5.21
N GLU A 408 5.01 15.41 5.27
CA GLU A 408 4.27 16.05 6.37
C GLU A 408 4.25 15.21 7.67
N PHE A 409 5.23 14.33 7.88
CA PHE A 409 5.39 13.51 9.08
C PHE A 409 6.86 13.41 9.49
N SER A 410 7.54 14.55 9.60
CA SER A 410 8.84 14.65 10.28
C SER A 410 8.62 15.41 11.58
N SER A 411 8.76 14.72 12.72
CA SER A 411 8.80 15.33 14.05
C SER A 411 9.79 16.50 14.06
N GLY A 412 9.29 17.70 14.35
CA GLY A 412 10.01 18.97 14.23
C GLY A 412 11.14 19.18 15.23
N LEU A 413 12.08 18.24 15.35
CA LEU A 413 13.28 18.39 16.17
C LEU A 413 14.50 18.71 15.29
N PRO A 414 15.24 19.79 15.56
CA PRO A 414 16.41 20.15 14.76
C PRO A 414 17.57 19.19 15.02
N PHE A 415 18.11 18.60 13.93
CA PHE A 415 19.34 17.82 13.97
C PHE A 415 20.56 18.70 14.35
N LYS A 416 21.18 18.46 15.52
CA LYS A 416 22.50 18.99 15.85
C LYS A 416 23.58 18.34 14.97
N LYS A 417 24.19 19.10 14.05
CA LYS A 417 25.38 18.67 13.28
C LYS A 417 26.56 18.42 14.23
N LYS A 418 27.05 17.17 14.31
CA LYS A 418 28.35 16.85 14.92
C LYS A 418 29.48 17.39 14.03
N ARG A 419 30.35 18.24 14.58
CA ARG A 419 31.61 18.69 13.93
C ARG A 419 32.57 17.50 13.81
N LYS A 420 33.07 17.23 12.60
CA LYS A 420 34.20 16.33 12.36
C LYS A 420 35.47 16.97 12.94
N LYS A 421 36.14 16.30 13.88
CA LYS A 421 37.52 16.62 14.26
C LYS A 421 38.43 16.19 13.10
N LYS A 422 39.29 17.10 12.64
CA LYS A 422 40.47 16.76 11.84
C LYS A 422 41.43 16.00 12.76
N LEU A 423 41.92 14.85 12.30
CA LEU A 423 43.13 14.23 12.82
C LEU A 423 44.28 14.82 12.01
N ASP A 424 45.20 15.49 12.70
CA ASP A 424 46.53 15.79 12.19
C ASP A 424 47.46 14.63 12.57
N ILE A 425 48.44 14.42 11.69
CA ILE A 425 49.53 13.40 11.66
C ILE A 425 49.25 12.25 10.68
#